data_AF-A0A1F5S1A5-F1
#
_entry.id   AF-A0A1F5S1A5-F1
#
_cell.length_a   1.000
_cell.length_b   1.000
_cell.length_c   1.000
_cell.angle_alpha   90.00
_cell.angle_beta   90.00
_cell.angle_gamma   90.00
#
_symmetry.space_group_name_H-M   'P 1'
#
loop_
_entity.id
_entity.type
_entity.pdbx_description
1 polymer ?
#
loop_
_entity_poly.entity_id
_entity_poly.type
_entity_poly.pdbx_seq_one_letter_code
_entity_poly.pdbx_strand_id
1 'polypeptide(L)'
;MPNSLGEAFLIIDRQKEGIPFEAIRFLYNHPPSLKIRRKIIYALKHAYDDTYYDADDDYYFPTPLWYAIVAENHLSKKLVKPLIKLFTATNDDWDFLDEQGLYLIGKLAEKYPDFVMKRIMRAIDKMIKKKLKLPYLYLFDAFFYVDAKKYKHWFLKTLQKEDLYWKGAFANHISDLQIKEALPILKKMLECEEYDEFERADIKESIEELEENKKLFPDIFQPYCKKRGDWEEHYASYEKNFYDSEEECNDENEDNEIFEQAPIKVRKIGRNDPCPCGSGKKYKKCCIDKRLEYIDENCDDDEDTNTYFCPECGMPIKKLNKNC
;
A
#
# COMPACT_ATOMS: atom_id res chain seq x y z
N MET A 1 10.49 -23.29 8.14
CA MET A 1 9.30 -23.00 7.30
C MET A 1 8.00 -23.34 8.03
N PRO A 2 6.96 -22.47 7.99
CA PRO A 2 5.65 -22.76 8.59
C PRO A 2 4.98 -23.99 7.97
N ASN A 3 4.23 -24.74 8.76
CA ASN A 3 3.52 -25.97 8.33
C ASN A 3 2.03 -25.73 8.07
N SER A 4 1.52 -24.54 8.35
CA SER A 4 0.11 -24.19 8.12
C SER A 4 -0.11 -22.70 7.90
N LEU A 5 -1.25 -22.33 7.29
CA LEU A 5 -1.68 -20.93 7.18
C LEU A 5 -1.77 -20.24 8.55
N GLY A 6 -2.27 -20.94 9.57
CA GLY A 6 -2.41 -20.37 10.91
C GLY A 6 -1.07 -20.02 11.54
N GLU A 7 -0.08 -20.90 11.36
CA GLU A 7 1.29 -20.70 11.84
C GLU A 7 1.98 -19.55 11.09
N ALA A 8 1.86 -19.49 9.77
CA ALA A 8 2.45 -18.41 8.99
C ALA A 8 1.85 -17.03 9.36
N PHE A 9 0.54 -16.93 9.57
CA PHE A 9 -0.08 -15.70 10.07
C PHE A 9 0.42 -15.35 11.47
N LEU A 10 0.55 -16.34 12.36
CA LEU A 10 1.05 -16.11 13.72
C LEU A 10 2.45 -15.51 13.73
N ILE A 11 3.34 -16.00 12.86
CA ILE A 11 4.72 -15.51 12.73
C ILE A 11 4.70 -14.05 12.23
N ILE A 12 4.01 -13.78 11.11
CA ILE A 12 3.90 -12.41 10.55
C ILE A 12 3.27 -11.42 11.54
N ASP A 13 2.22 -11.82 12.23
CA ASP A 13 1.46 -10.96 13.14
C ASP A 13 2.22 -10.66 14.46
N ARG A 14 3.34 -11.36 14.73
CA ARG A 14 4.13 -11.21 15.97
C ARG A 14 5.59 -10.82 15.74
N GLN A 15 6.00 -10.67 14.49
CA GLN A 15 7.39 -10.33 14.17
C GLN A 15 7.71 -8.91 14.67
N LYS A 16 8.69 -8.80 15.57
CA LYS A 16 9.22 -7.53 16.08
C LYS A 16 10.61 -7.21 15.55
N GLU A 17 11.47 -8.20 15.45
CA GLU A 17 12.84 -8.04 14.97
C GLU A 17 13.10 -8.94 13.77
N GLY A 18 13.84 -8.46 12.78
CA GLY A 18 14.13 -9.16 11.55
C GLY A 18 12.92 -9.32 10.62
N ILE A 19 13.19 -9.86 9.43
CA ILE A 19 12.19 -10.10 8.39
C ILE A 19 11.70 -11.56 8.48
N PRO A 20 10.39 -11.83 8.53
CA PRO A 20 9.86 -13.19 8.64
C PRO A 20 9.84 -13.90 7.28
N PHE A 21 11.00 -14.00 6.61
CA PHE A 21 11.14 -14.49 5.23
C PHE A 21 10.43 -15.80 4.97
N GLU A 22 10.59 -16.80 5.84
CA GLU A 22 9.96 -18.10 5.64
C GLU A 22 8.43 -18.04 5.68
N ALA A 23 7.86 -17.19 6.55
CA ALA A 23 6.42 -17.02 6.67
C ALA A 23 5.83 -16.22 5.50
N ILE A 24 6.53 -15.17 5.07
CA ILE A 24 6.19 -14.43 3.86
C ILE A 24 6.24 -15.36 2.66
N ARG A 25 7.34 -16.11 2.46
CA ARG A 25 7.52 -17.06 1.35
C ARG A 25 6.43 -18.13 1.35
N PHE A 26 6.06 -18.65 2.52
CA PHE A 26 4.96 -19.62 2.64
C PHE A 26 3.64 -19.04 2.15
N LEU A 27 3.24 -17.84 2.63
CA LEU A 27 1.98 -17.22 2.22
C LEU A 27 1.99 -16.73 0.78
N TYR A 28 3.12 -16.16 0.33
CA TYR A 28 3.34 -15.70 -1.03
C TYR A 28 3.11 -16.83 -2.03
N ASN A 29 3.68 -18.01 -1.78
CA ASN A 29 3.55 -19.17 -2.67
C ASN A 29 2.28 -20.01 -2.44
N HIS A 30 1.53 -19.73 -1.37
CA HIS A 30 0.27 -20.43 -1.12
C HIS A 30 -0.76 -20.08 -2.20
N PRO A 31 -1.57 -21.05 -2.70
CA PRO A 31 -2.67 -20.74 -3.62
C PRO A 31 -3.59 -19.63 -3.09
N PRO A 32 -4.09 -18.72 -3.95
CA PRO A 32 -4.95 -17.63 -3.52
C PRO A 32 -6.14 -18.12 -2.70
N SER A 33 -6.29 -17.59 -1.49
CA SER A 33 -7.37 -17.95 -0.57
C SER A 33 -8.06 -16.72 0.00
N LEU A 34 -9.33 -16.88 0.38
CA LEU A 34 -10.08 -15.79 1.02
C LEU A 34 -9.43 -15.35 2.34
N LYS A 35 -8.83 -16.28 3.09
CA LYS A 35 -8.14 -15.99 4.35
C LYS A 35 -6.95 -15.06 4.15
N ILE A 36 -6.06 -15.38 3.21
CA ILE A 36 -4.88 -14.55 2.89
C ILE A 36 -5.33 -13.17 2.42
N ARG A 37 -6.27 -13.11 1.46
CA ARG A 37 -6.77 -11.84 0.92
C ARG A 37 -7.40 -10.95 1.98
N ARG A 38 -8.14 -11.52 2.94
CA ARG A 38 -8.72 -10.75 4.05
C ARG A 38 -7.65 -10.16 4.96
N LYS A 39 -6.60 -10.93 5.29
CA LYS A 39 -5.46 -10.44 6.08
C LYS A 39 -4.75 -9.29 5.39
N ILE A 40 -4.44 -9.42 4.10
CA ILE A 40 -3.80 -8.36 3.31
C ILE A 40 -4.64 -7.08 3.31
N ILE A 41 -5.94 -7.19 2.96
CA ILE A 41 -6.83 -6.02 2.91
C ILE A 41 -6.95 -5.36 4.28
N TYR A 42 -7.06 -6.15 5.35
CA TYR A 42 -7.14 -5.64 6.70
C TYR A 42 -5.87 -4.89 7.07
N ALA A 43 -4.70 -5.49 6.88
CA ALA A 43 -3.42 -4.89 7.23
C ALA A 43 -3.18 -3.55 6.52
N LEU A 44 -3.40 -3.49 5.20
CA LEU A 44 -3.25 -2.26 4.43
C LEU A 44 -4.27 -1.17 4.81
N LYS A 45 -5.50 -1.54 5.20
CA LYS A 45 -6.51 -0.55 5.63
C LYS A 45 -6.15 0.13 6.95
N HIS A 46 -5.44 -0.60 7.81
CA HIS A 46 -5.13 -0.24 9.18
C HIS A 46 -3.64 0.09 9.39
N ALA A 47 -2.89 0.32 8.30
CA ALA A 47 -1.45 0.54 8.37
C ALA A 47 -1.02 1.76 9.20
N TYR A 48 -1.79 2.85 9.13
CA TYR A 48 -1.54 4.11 9.83
C TYR A 48 -2.53 4.38 10.96
N ASP A 49 -3.14 3.34 11.53
CA ASP A 49 -3.90 3.49 12.76
C ASP A 49 -3.31 2.63 13.87
N ASP A 50 -3.77 2.85 15.10
CA ASP A 50 -3.24 2.18 16.29
C ASP A 50 -3.50 0.67 16.31
N THR A 51 -4.01 0.06 15.25
CA THR A 51 -4.17 -1.40 15.15
C THR A 51 -2.84 -2.11 15.33
N TYR A 52 -1.78 -1.64 14.69
CA TYR A 52 -0.45 -2.25 14.77
C TYR A 52 0.48 -1.58 15.78
N TYR A 53 -0.06 -0.73 16.65
CA TYR A 53 0.69 -0.11 17.72
C TYR A 53 0.58 -0.92 19.02
N ASP A 54 1.72 -1.22 19.64
CA ASP A 54 1.82 -1.72 21.00
C ASP A 54 2.18 -0.59 21.96
N ALA A 55 1.20 -0.14 22.73
CA ALA A 55 1.42 0.91 23.74
C ALA A 55 2.23 0.44 24.95
N ASP A 56 2.35 -0.88 25.19
CA ASP A 56 3.13 -1.40 26.31
C ASP A 56 4.65 -1.24 26.01
N ASP A 57 5.04 -1.36 24.73
CA ASP A 57 6.43 -1.32 24.26
C ASP A 57 6.75 -0.08 23.38
N ASP A 58 5.82 0.86 23.26
CA ASP A 58 5.87 2.02 22.35
C ASP A 58 6.33 1.66 20.91
N TYR A 59 5.76 0.59 20.36
CA TYR A 59 6.29 -0.05 19.15
C TYR A 59 5.21 -0.24 18.07
N TYR A 60 5.53 0.10 16.83
CA TYR A 60 4.69 -0.19 15.66
C TYR A 60 5.15 -1.47 14.96
N PHE A 61 4.27 -2.46 14.90
CA PHE A 61 4.57 -3.72 14.22
C PHE A 61 4.68 -3.53 12.69
N PRO A 62 5.71 -4.09 12.03
CA PRO A 62 5.86 -4.03 10.58
C PRO A 62 4.89 -4.94 9.81
N THR A 63 3.87 -5.48 10.48
CA THR A 63 2.90 -6.42 9.91
C THR A 63 2.22 -5.94 8.62
N PRO A 64 1.78 -4.67 8.47
CA PRO A 64 1.32 -4.13 7.19
C PRO A 64 2.29 -4.36 6.01
N LEU A 65 3.58 -4.13 6.21
CA LEU A 65 4.61 -4.34 5.19
C LEU A 65 4.67 -5.81 4.78
N TRP A 66 4.73 -6.74 5.74
CA TRP A 66 4.79 -8.18 5.46
C TRP A 66 3.61 -8.66 4.62
N TYR A 67 2.39 -8.22 4.95
CA TYR A 67 1.23 -8.55 4.14
C TYR A 67 1.21 -7.84 2.79
N ALA A 68 1.79 -6.64 2.67
CA ALA A 68 1.96 -5.96 1.39
C ALA A 68 2.93 -6.72 0.46
N ILE A 69 3.99 -7.34 1.00
CA ILE A 69 4.86 -8.23 0.23
C ILE A 69 4.09 -9.47 -0.26
N VAL A 70 3.35 -10.13 0.64
CA VAL A 70 2.50 -11.27 0.25
C VAL A 70 1.49 -10.88 -0.83
N ALA A 71 1.02 -9.64 -0.85
CA ALA A 71 0.03 -9.17 -1.82
C ALA A 71 0.48 -9.24 -3.28
N GLU A 72 1.78 -9.23 -3.56
CA GLU A 72 2.33 -9.29 -4.91
C GLU A 72 1.87 -10.53 -5.68
N ASN A 73 1.81 -11.69 -5.03
CA ASN A 73 1.30 -12.92 -5.63
C ASN A 73 -0.20 -13.16 -5.37
N HIS A 74 -0.87 -12.21 -4.71
CA HIS A 74 -2.28 -12.28 -4.31
C HIS A 74 -3.08 -11.06 -4.80
N LEU A 75 -2.68 -10.46 -5.92
CA LEU A 75 -3.28 -9.25 -6.47
C LEU A 75 -4.79 -9.34 -6.62
N SER A 76 -5.48 -8.30 -6.15
CA SER A 76 -6.93 -8.17 -6.21
C SER A 76 -7.31 -6.71 -6.43
N LYS A 77 -8.33 -6.45 -7.25
CA LYS A 77 -8.92 -5.11 -7.41
C LYS A 77 -9.35 -4.48 -6.08
N LYS A 78 -9.66 -5.30 -5.08
CA LYS A 78 -10.02 -4.83 -3.72
C LYS A 78 -8.86 -4.16 -2.98
N LEU A 79 -7.61 -4.37 -3.41
CA LEU A 79 -6.43 -3.73 -2.83
C LEU A 79 -6.28 -2.26 -3.26
N VAL A 80 -6.90 -1.85 -4.39
CA VAL A 80 -6.71 -0.50 -4.94
C VAL A 80 -7.10 0.59 -3.95
N LYS A 81 -8.23 0.44 -3.25
CA LYS A 81 -8.70 1.45 -2.29
C LYS A 81 -7.80 1.54 -1.04
N PRO A 82 -7.45 0.43 -0.36
CA PRO A 82 -6.44 0.45 0.71
C PRO A 82 -5.09 1.04 0.28
N LEU A 83 -4.59 0.69 -0.91
CA LEU A 83 -3.31 1.19 -1.39
C LEU A 83 -3.35 2.69 -1.71
N ILE A 84 -4.43 3.19 -2.33
CA ILE A 84 -4.64 4.64 -2.50
C ILE A 84 -4.67 5.36 -1.15
N LYS A 85 -5.22 4.72 -0.11
CA LYS A 85 -5.31 5.30 1.23
C LYS A 85 -3.93 5.57 1.83
N LEU A 86 -2.92 4.73 1.55
CA LEU A 86 -1.55 4.93 2.06
C LEU A 86 -1.06 6.35 1.72
N PHE A 87 -1.25 6.76 0.46
CA PHE A 87 -0.79 8.06 -0.03
C PHE A 87 -1.78 9.22 0.14
N THR A 88 -2.94 9.00 0.77
CA THR A 88 -4.04 9.98 0.84
C THR A 88 -4.68 10.12 2.22
N ALA A 89 -4.11 9.50 3.26
CA ALA A 89 -4.64 9.53 4.62
C ALA A 89 -3.80 10.35 5.60
N THR A 90 -2.47 10.30 5.50
CA THR A 90 -1.54 10.95 6.42
C THR A 90 -0.28 11.44 5.70
N ASN A 91 0.50 12.27 6.38
CA ASN A 91 1.87 12.66 6.00
C ASN A 91 2.93 11.85 6.76
N ASP A 92 2.50 10.93 7.63
CA ASP A 92 3.43 9.99 8.25
C ASP A 92 4.07 9.14 7.17
N ASP A 93 5.40 9.14 7.15
CA ASP A 93 6.19 8.44 6.15
C ASP A 93 6.52 7.04 6.67
N TRP A 94 6.25 6.03 5.85
CA TRP A 94 6.70 4.68 6.12
C TRP A 94 7.36 4.13 4.86
N ASP A 95 8.57 4.62 4.58
CA ASP A 95 9.39 4.35 3.39
C ASP A 95 9.17 2.95 2.80
N PHE A 96 9.44 1.90 3.57
CA PHE A 96 9.31 0.52 3.09
C PHE A 96 7.88 0.11 2.71
N LEU A 97 6.87 0.54 3.48
CA LEU A 97 5.48 0.26 3.16
C LEU A 97 5.00 1.09 1.98
N ASP A 98 5.43 2.35 1.87
CA ASP A 98 5.07 3.25 0.78
C ASP A 98 5.69 2.79 -0.55
N GLU A 99 6.97 2.36 -0.54
CA GLU A 99 7.61 1.70 -1.67
C GLU A 99 6.87 0.43 -2.10
N GLN A 100 6.50 -0.42 -1.14
CA GLN A 100 5.75 -1.64 -1.42
C GLN A 100 4.34 -1.32 -1.95
N GLY A 101 3.70 -0.29 -1.39
CA GLY A 101 2.40 0.20 -1.82
C GLY A 101 2.44 0.70 -3.28
N LEU A 102 3.50 1.43 -3.62
CA LEU A 102 3.78 1.92 -4.96
C LEU A 102 3.99 0.77 -5.94
N TYR A 103 4.79 -0.23 -5.55
CA TYR A 103 4.98 -1.45 -6.32
C TYR A 103 3.62 -2.11 -6.66
N LEU A 104 2.78 -2.33 -5.65
CA LEU A 104 1.47 -2.98 -5.81
C LEU A 104 0.50 -2.17 -6.66
N ILE A 105 0.44 -0.84 -6.48
CA ILE A 105 -0.37 0.05 -7.34
C ILE A 105 0.07 -0.06 -8.80
N GLY A 106 1.38 -0.06 -9.05
CA GLY A 106 1.94 -0.25 -10.38
C GLY A 106 1.52 -1.58 -11.01
N LYS A 107 1.66 -2.70 -10.29
CA LYS A 107 1.22 -4.03 -10.76
C LYS A 107 -0.29 -4.10 -11.02
N LEU A 108 -1.10 -3.44 -10.18
CA LEU A 108 -2.55 -3.38 -10.38
C LEU A 108 -2.92 -2.48 -11.57
N ALA A 109 -2.19 -1.39 -11.80
CA ALA A 109 -2.38 -0.51 -12.95
C ALA A 109 -1.99 -1.22 -14.25
N GLU A 110 -0.90 -1.98 -14.25
CA GLU A 110 -0.52 -2.85 -15.38
C GLU A 110 -1.62 -3.85 -15.72
N LYS A 111 -2.21 -4.50 -14.70
CA LYS A 111 -3.22 -5.54 -14.89
C LYS A 111 -4.63 -5.00 -15.18
N TYR A 112 -4.98 -3.85 -14.60
CA TYR A 112 -6.33 -3.27 -14.63
C TYR A 112 -6.30 -1.74 -14.83
N PRO A 113 -5.71 -1.23 -15.92
CA PRO A 113 -5.34 0.19 -16.05
C PRO A 113 -6.54 1.13 -15.90
N ASP A 114 -7.63 0.86 -16.60
CA ASP A 114 -8.85 1.68 -16.52
C ASP A 114 -9.49 1.70 -15.13
N PHE A 115 -9.46 0.57 -14.43
CA PHE A 115 -10.10 0.44 -13.11
C PHE A 115 -9.32 1.20 -12.04
N VAL A 116 -7.99 1.09 -12.10
CA VAL A 116 -7.07 1.78 -11.18
C VAL A 116 -7.07 3.28 -11.48
N MET A 117 -6.94 3.67 -12.75
CA MET A 117 -6.92 5.08 -13.16
C MET A 117 -8.15 5.83 -12.66
N LYS A 118 -9.36 5.30 -12.87
CA LYS A 118 -10.59 5.96 -12.40
C LYS A 118 -10.62 6.19 -10.89
N ARG A 119 -10.02 5.28 -10.10
CA ARG A 119 -9.96 5.41 -8.64
C ARG A 119 -8.90 6.41 -8.20
N ILE A 120 -7.74 6.41 -8.86
CA ILE A 120 -6.67 7.39 -8.63
C ILE A 120 -7.15 8.80 -8.98
N MET A 121 -7.79 8.99 -10.14
CA MET A 121 -8.39 10.28 -10.54
C MET A 121 -9.34 10.82 -9.47
N ARG A 122 -10.27 9.99 -8.98
CA ARG A 122 -11.21 10.38 -7.91
C ARG A 122 -10.49 10.76 -6.61
N ALA A 123 -9.40 10.05 -6.28
CA ALA A 123 -8.61 10.34 -5.09
C ALA A 123 -7.88 11.68 -5.22
N ILE A 124 -7.21 11.92 -6.35
CA ILE A 124 -6.53 13.19 -6.66
C ILE A 124 -7.52 14.35 -6.68
N ASP A 125 -8.66 14.22 -7.36
CA ASP A 125 -9.70 15.24 -7.40
C ASP A 125 -10.19 15.58 -5.97
N LYS A 126 -10.28 14.58 -5.09
CA LYS A 126 -10.62 14.76 -3.68
C LYS A 126 -9.52 15.50 -2.91
N MET A 127 -8.25 15.19 -3.15
CA MET A 127 -7.12 15.88 -2.51
C MET A 127 -7.08 17.35 -2.90
N ILE A 128 -7.19 17.64 -4.21
CA ILE A 128 -7.26 19.01 -4.76
C ILE A 128 -8.45 19.76 -4.15
N LYS A 129 -9.66 19.16 -4.19
CA LYS A 129 -10.87 19.80 -3.64
C LYS A 129 -10.74 20.12 -2.15
N LYS A 130 -10.06 19.27 -1.39
CA LYS A 130 -9.84 19.47 0.05
C LYS A 130 -8.59 20.30 0.37
N LYS A 131 -7.81 20.70 -0.64
CA LYS A 131 -6.53 21.40 -0.48
C LYS A 131 -5.60 20.67 0.47
N LEU A 132 -5.47 19.36 0.27
CA LEU A 132 -4.60 18.50 1.08
C LEU A 132 -3.26 18.27 0.38
N LYS A 133 -2.17 18.75 1.00
CA LYS A 133 -0.80 18.42 0.61
C LYS A 133 -0.38 17.11 1.28
N LEU A 134 -0.87 16.01 0.73
CA LEU A 134 -0.54 14.62 1.10
C LEU A 134 0.28 13.96 -0.01
N PRO A 135 1.00 12.85 0.23
CA PRO A 135 1.92 12.25 -0.74
C PRO A 135 1.25 11.51 -1.92
N TYR A 136 0.10 11.99 -2.40
CA TYR A 136 -0.63 11.38 -3.51
C TYR A 136 0.09 11.44 -4.86
N LEU A 137 1.25 12.11 -4.94
CA LEU A 137 2.13 12.08 -6.12
C LEU A 137 2.60 10.67 -6.45
N TYR A 138 2.78 9.79 -5.46
CA TYR A 138 3.19 8.40 -5.70
C TYR A 138 2.18 7.64 -6.56
N LEU A 139 0.91 8.06 -6.56
CA LEU A 139 -0.10 7.47 -7.44
C LEU A 139 0.12 7.79 -8.92
N PHE A 140 0.97 8.76 -9.27
CA PHE A 140 1.20 9.16 -10.65
C PHE A 140 1.98 8.10 -11.46
N ASP A 141 2.76 7.24 -10.81
CA ASP A 141 3.41 6.07 -11.45
C ASP A 141 2.41 5.19 -12.22
N ALA A 142 1.17 5.10 -11.72
CA ALA A 142 0.11 4.33 -12.38
C ALA A 142 -0.28 4.91 -13.74
N PHE A 143 0.00 6.19 -14.00
CA PHE A 143 -0.27 6.84 -15.28
C PHE A 143 0.53 6.20 -16.41
N PHE A 144 1.67 5.55 -16.12
CA PHE A 144 2.45 4.83 -17.13
C PHE A 144 1.62 3.82 -17.94
N TYR A 145 0.60 3.22 -17.34
CA TYR A 145 -0.25 2.20 -17.97
C TYR A 145 -1.56 2.75 -18.55
N VAL A 146 -1.77 4.07 -18.52
CA VAL A 146 -3.05 4.68 -18.89
C VAL A 146 -3.22 4.82 -20.40
N ASP A 147 -4.47 4.74 -20.88
CA ASP A 147 -4.82 5.26 -22.20
C ASP A 147 -4.86 6.79 -22.16
N ALA A 148 -3.74 7.42 -22.53
CA ALA A 148 -3.60 8.88 -22.54
C ALA A 148 -4.67 9.57 -23.39
N LYS A 149 -5.05 8.99 -24.54
CA LYS A 149 -6.07 9.58 -25.44
C LYS A 149 -7.43 9.63 -24.76
N LYS A 150 -7.80 8.55 -24.07
CA LYS A 150 -9.07 8.43 -23.35
C LYS A 150 -9.20 9.42 -22.19
N TYR A 151 -8.13 9.62 -21.41
CA TYR A 151 -8.17 10.47 -20.21
C TYR A 151 -7.54 11.86 -20.40
N LYS A 152 -7.10 12.21 -21.61
CA LYS A 152 -6.47 13.49 -21.96
C LYS A 152 -7.18 14.71 -21.38
N HIS A 153 -8.50 14.77 -21.52
CA HIS A 153 -9.27 15.91 -21.02
C HIS A 153 -9.13 16.10 -19.51
N TRP A 154 -9.07 15.01 -18.74
CA TRP A 154 -8.87 15.09 -17.29
C TRP A 154 -7.47 15.61 -16.97
N PHE A 155 -6.42 15.09 -17.59
CA PHE A 155 -5.05 15.58 -17.38
C PHE A 155 -4.92 17.08 -17.64
N LEU A 156 -5.38 17.56 -18.81
CA LEU A 156 -5.33 18.97 -19.17
C LEU A 156 -6.13 19.86 -18.19
N LYS A 157 -7.28 19.38 -17.72
CA LYS A 157 -8.12 20.11 -16.76
C LYS A 157 -7.49 20.14 -15.36
N THR A 158 -6.88 19.04 -14.92
CA THR A 158 -6.25 18.92 -13.60
C THR A 158 -4.97 19.74 -13.50
N LEU A 159 -4.13 19.74 -14.55
CA LEU A 159 -2.89 20.53 -14.59
C LEU A 159 -3.14 22.04 -14.35
N GLN A 160 -4.29 22.55 -14.80
CA GLN A 160 -4.69 23.96 -14.64
C GLN A 160 -5.26 24.29 -13.26
N LYS A 161 -5.36 23.33 -12.33
CA LYS A 161 -5.90 23.58 -10.99
C LYS A 161 -4.88 24.30 -10.12
N GLU A 162 -5.27 25.42 -9.53
CA GLU A 162 -4.43 26.16 -8.58
C GLU A 162 -4.04 25.29 -7.37
N ASP A 163 -5.01 24.57 -6.78
CA ASP A 163 -4.81 23.71 -5.61
C ASP A 163 -4.19 22.32 -5.92
N LEU A 164 -3.63 22.11 -7.12
CA LEU A 164 -2.81 20.92 -7.39
C LEU A 164 -1.41 21.14 -6.80
N TYR A 165 -1.09 20.48 -5.68
CA TYR A 165 0.19 20.69 -4.99
C TYR A 165 1.41 20.13 -5.72
N TRP A 166 1.28 18.98 -6.37
CA TRP A 166 2.39 18.28 -7.03
C TRP A 166 2.43 18.59 -8.53
N LYS A 167 2.47 19.88 -8.89
CA LYS A 167 2.34 20.33 -10.28
C LYS A 167 3.53 19.94 -11.15
N GLY A 168 4.76 20.12 -10.67
CA GLY A 168 5.98 19.71 -11.39
C GLY A 168 5.94 18.22 -11.74
N ALA A 169 5.82 17.36 -10.73
CA ALA A 169 5.66 15.92 -10.92
C ALA A 169 4.50 15.56 -11.87
N PHE A 170 3.33 16.21 -11.73
CA PHE A 170 2.20 15.95 -12.63
C PHE A 170 2.48 16.37 -14.09
N ALA A 171 3.26 17.44 -14.30
CA ALA A 171 3.71 17.87 -15.63
C ALA A 171 4.61 16.83 -16.28
N ASN A 172 5.59 16.28 -15.56
CA ASN A 172 6.49 15.24 -16.07
C ASN A 172 5.70 14.03 -16.57
N HIS A 173 4.72 13.55 -15.79
CA HIS A 173 3.88 12.44 -16.26
C HIS A 173 3.03 12.79 -17.49
N ILE A 174 2.61 14.06 -17.66
CA ILE A 174 1.89 14.51 -18.86
C ILE A 174 2.79 14.50 -20.11
N SER A 175 4.05 14.94 -19.96
CA SER A 175 5.01 14.92 -21.07
C SER A 175 5.42 13.50 -21.44
N ASP A 176 5.55 12.60 -20.47
CA ASP A 176 5.80 11.17 -20.69
C ASP A 176 4.67 10.46 -21.45
N LEU A 177 3.43 10.91 -21.25
CA LEU A 177 2.26 10.46 -21.99
C LEU A 177 2.12 11.14 -23.36
N GLN A 178 3.02 12.07 -23.68
CA GLN A 178 3.09 12.81 -24.94
C GLN A 178 1.77 13.56 -25.25
N ILE A 179 1.15 14.14 -24.22
CA ILE A 179 -0.06 14.96 -24.35
C ILE A 179 0.34 16.38 -24.81
N LYS A 180 0.57 16.53 -26.11
CA LYS A 180 1.06 17.80 -26.70
C LYS A 180 0.18 19.01 -26.45
N GLU A 181 -1.13 18.81 -26.26
CA GLU A 181 -2.06 19.89 -25.94
C GLU A 181 -1.78 20.56 -24.58
N ALA A 182 -0.90 19.99 -23.75
CA ALA A 182 -0.44 20.61 -22.51
C ALA A 182 0.59 21.74 -22.74
N LEU A 183 1.28 21.79 -23.89
CA LEU A 183 2.36 22.75 -24.16
C LEU A 183 1.99 24.22 -23.87
N PRO A 184 0.84 24.75 -24.31
CA PRO A 184 0.47 26.14 -24.00
C PRO A 184 0.23 26.37 -22.50
N ILE A 185 -0.27 25.34 -21.79
CA ILE A 185 -0.51 25.41 -20.34
C ILE A 185 0.82 25.48 -19.60
N LEU A 186 1.76 24.57 -19.93
CA LEU A 186 3.08 24.49 -19.32
C LEU A 186 3.90 25.77 -19.56
N LYS A 187 3.89 26.31 -20.78
CA LYS A 187 4.57 27.58 -21.09
C LYS A 187 4.03 28.74 -20.26
N LYS A 188 2.71 28.83 -20.12
CA LYS A 188 2.06 29.82 -19.25
C LYS A 188 2.42 29.62 -17.77
N MET A 189 2.58 28.37 -17.32
CA MET A 189 3.01 28.10 -15.94
C MET A 189 4.40 28.68 -15.64
N LEU A 190 5.36 28.62 -16.59
CA LEU A 190 6.70 29.20 -16.39
C LEU A 190 6.73 30.72 -16.28
N GLU A 191 5.71 31.42 -16.79
CA GLU A 191 5.57 32.87 -16.64
C GLU A 191 5.20 33.26 -15.19
N CYS A 192 4.71 32.32 -14.40
CA CYS A 192 4.37 32.53 -12.99
C CYS A 192 5.62 32.43 -12.10
N GLU A 193 5.80 33.39 -11.19
CA GLU A 193 6.93 33.42 -10.25
C GLU A 193 6.69 32.55 -8.99
N GLU A 194 5.53 31.93 -8.85
CA GLU A 194 5.15 31.15 -7.64
C GLU A 194 5.85 29.79 -7.54
N TYR A 195 6.41 29.27 -8.63
CA TYR A 195 7.06 27.95 -8.66
C TYR A 195 8.52 28.04 -8.20
N ASP A 196 8.94 27.08 -7.37
CA ASP A 196 10.33 26.97 -6.94
C ASP A 196 11.26 26.46 -8.06
N GLU A 197 12.56 26.42 -7.81
CA GLU A 197 13.56 26.03 -8.81
C GLU A 197 13.34 24.59 -9.33
N PHE A 198 12.93 23.66 -8.46
CA PHE A 198 12.70 22.27 -8.83
C PHE A 198 11.44 22.12 -9.68
N GLU A 199 10.33 22.73 -9.28
CA GLU A 199 9.10 22.71 -10.07
C GLU A 199 9.29 23.37 -11.44
N ARG A 200 10.08 24.44 -11.50
CA ARG A 200 10.42 25.10 -12.78
C ARG A 200 11.29 24.22 -13.65
N ALA A 201 12.19 23.41 -13.09
CA ALA A 201 13.00 22.44 -13.83
C ALA A 201 12.09 21.36 -14.46
N ASP A 202 11.22 20.74 -13.66
CA ASP A 202 10.23 19.76 -14.13
C ASP A 202 9.40 20.30 -15.30
N ILE A 203 8.86 21.52 -15.17
CA ILE A 203 8.03 22.13 -16.22
C ILE A 203 8.84 22.40 -17.49
N LYS A 204 10.12 22.81 -17.38
CA LYS A 204 10.99 23.03 -18.55
C LYS A 204 11.30 21.73 -19.27
N GLU A 205 11.68 20.68 -18.53
CA GLU A 205 11.92 19.35 -19.08
C GLU A 205 10.67 18.81 -19.77
N SER A 206 9.50 18.97 -19.15
CA SER A 206 8.20 18.60 -19.73
C SER A 206 7.91 19.31 -21.05
N ILE A 207 8.26 20.60 -21.17
CA ILE A 207 8.11 21.36 -22.42
C ILE A 207 9.05 20.82 -23.49
N GLU A 208 10.33 20.62 -23.15
CA GLU A 208 11.34 20.08 -24.09
C GLU A 208 10.92 18.72 -24.64
N GLU A 209 10.47 17.80 -23.78
CA GLU A 209 9.97 16.48 -24.19
C GLU A 209 8.84 16.54 -25.21
N LEU A 210 7.87 17.44 -24.97
CA LEU A 210 6.69 17.58 -25.82
C LEU A 210 7.00 18.29 -27.14
N GLU A 211 7.91 19.27 -27.15
CA GLU A 211 8.36 19.97 -28.36
C GLU A 211 9.18 19.05 -29.26
N GLU A 212 10.08 18.28 -28.67
CA GLU A 212 10.95 17.36 -29.39
C GLU A 212 10.30 16.01 -29.70
N ASN A 213 9.13 15.73 -29.11
CA ASN A 213 8.41 14.47 -29.25
C ASN A 213 9.29 13.27 -28.86
N LYS A 214 10.02 13.42 -27.75
CA LYS A 214 10.93 12.42 -27.18
C LYS A 214 10.76 12.37 -25.66
N LYS A 215 11.14 11.25 -25.05
CA LYS A 215 11.35 11.18 -23.61
C LYS A 215 12.81 11.51 -23.34
N LEU A 216 13.08 12.44 -22.42
CA LEU A 216 14.44 12.81 -22.03
C LEU A 216 15.08 11.68 -21.21
N PHE A 217 14.31 11.06 -20.33
CA PHE A 217 14.79 10.06 -19.39
C PHE A 217 13.97 8.75 -19.41
N PRO A 218 13.88 8.05 -20.56
CA PRO A 218 12.99 6.90 -20.72
C PRO A 218 13.28 5.73 -19.77
N ASP A 219 14.53 5.56 -19.35
CA ASP A 219 14.93 4.47 -18.44
C ASP A 219 14.69 4.82 -16.96
N ILE A 220 14.76 6.11 -16.62
CA ILE A 220 14.53 6.61 -15.27
C ILE A 220 13.03 6.64 -14.98
N PHE A 221 12.24 7.06 -15.98
CA PHE A 221 10.79 7.24 -15.88
C PHE A 221 10.01 5.95 -16.13
N GLN A 222 10.45 4.87 -15.49
CA GLN A 222 9.69 3.63 -15.38
C GLN A 222 9.05 3.54 -13.99
N PRO A 223 7.82 3.01 -13.88
CA PRO A 223 7.15 2.83 -12.59
C PRO A 223 7.98 1.92 -11.69
N TYR A 224 7.96 2.16 -10.38
CA TYR A 224 8.78 1.42 -9.41
C TYR A 224 8.63 -0.10 -9.52
N CYS A 225 7.43 -0.59 -9.84
CA CYS A 225 7.14 -2.00 -10.02
C CYS A 225 7.91 -2.70 -11.16
N LYS A 226 8.49 -1.94 -12.09
CA LYS A 226 9.37 -2.46 -13.15
C LYS A 226 10.85 -2.46 -12.75
N LYS A 227 11.23 -1.70 -11.71
CA LYS A 227 12.62 -1.45 -11.31
C LYS A 227 13.07 -2.32 -10.14
N ARG A 228 12.20 -2.55 -9.14
CA ARG A 228 12.58 -3.16 -7.84
C ARG A 228 13.15 -4.58 -7.95
N GLY A 229 12.70 -5.39 -8.91
CA GLY A 229 13.07 -6.81 -9.00
C GLY A 229 12.30 -7.71 -8.03
N ASP A 230 12.91 -8.84 -7.65
CA ASP A 230 12.36 -9.82 -6.72
C ASP A 230 12.25 -9.25 -5.30
N TRP A 231 11.17 -9.57 -4.60
CA TRP A 231 10.93 -9.03 -3.26
C TRP A 231 11.92 -9.57 -2.24
N GLU A 232 12.32 -10.83 -2.33
CA GLU A 232 13.13 -11.50 -1.32
C GLU A 232 14.55 -10.93 -1.34
N GLU A 233 15.14 -10.83 -2.54
CA GLU A 233 16.45 -10.19 -2.75
C GLU A 233 16.43 -8.71 -2.33
N HIS A 234 15.37 -7.98 -2.71
CA HIS A 234 15.23 -6.58 -2.36
C HIS A 234 15.23 -6.37 -0.83
N TYR A 235 14.35 -7.06 -0.10
CA TYR A 235 14.25 -6.89 1.34
C TYR A 235 15.40 -7.52 2.13
N ALA A 236 16.06 -8.56 1.61
CA ALA A 236 17.30 -9.07 2.19
C ALA A 236 18.40 -8.00 2.26
N SER A 237 18.47 -7.10 1.28
CA SER A 237 19.44 -6.01 1.30
C SER A 237 19.21 -4.98 2.43
N TYR A 238 17.98 -4.95 2.98
CA TYR A 238 17.56 -4.06 4.07
C TYR A 238 17.33 -4.81 5.39
N GLU A 239 17.69 -6.09 5.49
CA GLU A 239 17.38 -6.91 6.66
C GLU A 239 17.89 -6.29 7.98
N LYS A 240 19.05 -5.62 7.93
CA LYS A 240 19.63 -4.91 9.09
C LYS A 240 18.73 -3.81 9.65
N ASN A 241 17.90 -3.18 8.83
CA ASN A 241 16.97 -2.13 9.25
C ASN A 241 15.80 -2.66 10.11
N PHE A 242 15.63 -3.98 10.20
CA PHE A 242 14.55 -4.61 10.95
C PHE A 242 15.00 -5.17 12.30
N TYR A 243 16.27 -5.02 12.67
CA TYR A 243 16.76 -5.37 14.02
C TYR A 243 16.91 -4.10 14.86
N ASP A 244 16.63 -4.21 16.17
CA ASP A 244 16.82 -3.10 17.09
C ASP A 244 18.33 -2.86 17.27
N SER A 245 18.78 -1.65 16.98
CA SER A 245 20.21 -1.30 16.99
C SER A 245 20.68 -0.99 18.41
N GLU A 246 20.78 -1.99 19.27
CA GLU A 246 21.48 -1.85 20.56
C GLU A 246 22.91 -2.43 20.57
N GLU A 247 23.44 -2.87 19.42
CA GLU A 247 24.84 -3.25 19.32
C GLU A 247 25.54 -2.53 18.16
N GLU A 248 26.19 -1.40 18.49
CA GLU A 248 27.42 -1.02 17.80
C GLU A 248 28.36 -2.23 17.85
N CYS A 249 28.67 -2.77 16.68
CA CYS A 249 29.59 -3.88 16.51
C CYS A 249 30.95 -3.57 17.15
N ASN A 250 31.23 -4.17 18.31
CA ASN A 250 32.60 -4.52 18.66
C ASN A 250 32.90 -5.85 17.96
N ASP A 251 33.75 -5.74 16.95
CA ASP A 251 34.44 -6.83 16.29
C ASP A 251 35.20 -7.66 17.35
N GLU A 252 34.87 -8.95 17.49
CA GLU A 252 35.80 -10.06 17.82
C GLU A 252 35.05 -11.42 18.01
N ASN A 253 35.26 -12.31 17.02
CA ASN A 253 35.40 -13.79 17.08
C ASN A 253 34.29 -14.74 17.62
N GLU A 254 33.96 -15.71 16.74
CA GLU A 254 33.73 -17.18 16.93
C GLU A 254 32.87 -17.68 18.11
N ASP A 255 31.66 -18.20 17.82
CA ASP A 255 31.40 -19.65 17.64
C ASP A 255 29.89 -19.95 17.42
N ASN A 256 29.61 -20.90 16.52
CA ASN A 256 28.27 -21.37 16.15
C ASN A 256 27.70 -22.37 17.16
N GLU A 257 26.45 -22.20 17.60
CA GLU A 257 25.62 -23.32 18.09
C GLU A 257 24.20 -23.28 17.49
N ILE A 258 23.80 -24.43 16.92
CA ILE A 258 22.52 -24.70 16.25
C ILE A 258 21.51 -25.20 17.30
N PHE A 259 20.33 -24.58 17.39
CA PHE A 259 19.21 -25.11 18.19
C PHE A 259 18.13 -25.73 17.30
N GLU A 260 18.02 -27.06 17.34
CA GLU A 260 16.86 -27.80 16.81
C GLU A 260 15.62 -27.59 17.70
N GLN A 261 14.44 -27.34 17.09
CA GLN A 261 13.17 -27.31 17.82
C GLN A 261 12.17 -28.38 17.34
N ALA A 262 11.58 -29.06 18.33
CA ALA A 262 10.62 -30.16 18.21
C ALA A 262 9.17 -29.68 17.94
N PRO A 263 8.24 -30.55 17.47
CA PRO A 263 6.94 -30.12 16.96
C PRO A 263 5.92 -29.80 18.06
N ILE A 264 5.19 -28.68 17.92
CA ILE A 264 4.21 -28.18 18.91
C ILE A 264 2.77 -28.56 18.51
N LYS A 265 2.01 -29.12 19.46
CA LYS A 265 0.56 -29.39 19.35
C LYS A 265 -0.26 -28.10 19.38
N VAL A 266 -1.22 -27.96 18.45
CA VAL A 266 -2.14 -26.82 18.33
C VAL A 266 -2.92 -26.59 19.64
N ARG A 267 -2.74 -25.43 20.27
CA ARG A 267 -3.33 -25.05 21.57
C ARG A 267 -4.55 -24.13 21.38
N LYS A 268 -5.54 -24.21 22.29
CA LYS A 268 -6.67 -23.25 22.36
C LYS A 268 -6.13 -21.84 22.64
N ILE A 269 -6.54 -20.86 21.83
CA ILE A 269 -6.14 -19.45 21.97
C ILE A 269 -6.63 -18.89 23.31
N GLY A 270 -5.68 -18.43 24.13
CA GLY A 270 -5.91 -17.74 25.39
C GLY A 270 -6.29 -16.28 25.18
N ARG A 271 -7.02 -15.69 26.14
CA ARG A 271 -7.47 -14.28 26.09
C ARG A 271 -6.31 -13.27 25.93
N ASN A 272 -5.10 -13.62 26.36
CA ASN A 272 -3.92 -12.75 26.22
C ASN A 272 -3.08 -13.06 24.97
N ASP A 273 -3.38 -14.11 24.22
CA ASP A 273 -2.62 -14.46 23.01
C ASP A 273 -2.92 -13.44 21.90
N PRO A 274 -1.98 -13.04 21.05
CA PRO A 274 -2.26 -12.24 19.85
C PRO A 274 -3.46 -12.72 19.03
N CYS A 275 -4.34 -11.79 18.61
CA CYS A 275 -5.61 -12.16 17.99
C CYS A 275 -5.39 -12.74 16.57
N PRO A 276 -6.07 -13.85 16.25
CA PRO A 276 -6.04 -14.43 14.90
C PRO A 276 -6.63 -13.52 13.81
N CYS A 277 -7.24 -12.36 14.16
CA CYS A 277 -7.66 -11.31 13.23
C CYS A 277 -6.48 -10.72 12.45
N GLY A 278 -5.26 -10.77 13.00
CA GLY A 278 -4.07 -10.18 12.41
C GLY A 278 -3.89 -8.71 12.71
N SER A 279 -4.43 -8.26 13.84
CA SER A 279 -4.22 -6.92 14.35
C SER A 279 -2.90 -6.77 15.11
N GLY A 280 -2.09 -7.82 15.32
CA GLY A 280 -0.97 -7.78 16.28
C GLY A 280 -1.37 -7.74 17.77
N LYS A 281 -2.51 -7.11 18.13
CA LYS A 281 -3.04 -7.01 19.52
C LYS A 281 -3.41 -8.34 20.18
N LYS A 282 -3.33 -8.39 21.53
CA LYS A 282 -3.85 -9.48 22.39
C LYS A 282 -5.34 -9.76 22.10
N TYR A 283 -5.78 -11.03 22.15
CA TYR A 283 -7.11 -11.51 21.72
C TYR A 283 -8.24 -10.81 22.46
N LYS A 284 -8.06 -10.57 23.76
CA LYS A 284 -8.98 -9.78 24.58
C LYS A 284 -9.20 -8.36 24.03
N LYS A 285 -8.13 -7.72 23.55
CA LYS A 285 -8.12 -6.33 23.07
C LYS A 285 -8.46 -6.16 21.57
N CYS A 286 -8.37 -7.21 20.71
CA CYS A 286 -8.86 -7.14 19.30
C CYS A 286 -10.32 -7.63 19.20
N CYS A 287 -10.54 -8.90 19.54
CA CYS A 287 -11.65 -9.68 19.00
C CYS A 287 -12.71 -10.05 20.04
N ILE A 288 -12.37 -9.97 21.32
CA ILE A 288 -13.28 -10.22 22.44
C ILE A 288 -14.09 -8.98 22.79
N ASP A 289 -13.47 -7.78 22.79
CA ASP A 289 -14.11 -6.55 23.27
C ASP A 289 -14.76 -5.69 22.15
N LYS A 290 -14.61 -6.04 20.86
CA LYS A 290 -15.21 -5.28 19.75
C LYS A 290 -16.60 -5.78 19.39
N ARG A 291 -17.62 -4.92 19.60
CA ARG A 291 -18.90 -4.98 18.87
C ARG A 291 -18.64 -4.58 17.41
N LEU A 292 -18.55 -5.59 16.55
CA LEU A 292 -18.72 -5.62 15.09
C LEU A 292 -18.71 -4.27 14.35
N GLU A 293 -17.61 -3.97 13.66
CA GLU A 293 -17.61 -3.11 12.47
C GLU A 293 -17.19 -3.98 11.27
N TYR A 294 -18.01 -3.94 10.21
CA TYR A 294 -18.00 -4.86 9.08
C TYR A 294 -17.35 -4.24 7.84
N ILE A 295 -16.70 -5.09 7.02
CA ILE A 295 -16.22 -4.77 5.67
C ILE A 295 -17.04 -5.64 4.72
N ASP A 296 -17.82 -5.00 3.85
CA ASP A 296 -18.58 -5.68 2.79
C ASP A 296 -17.66 -6.21 1.68
N GLU A 297 -17.97 -7.42 1.21
CA GLU A 297 -17.25 -8.12 0.17
C GLU A 297 -17.92 -8.01 -1.21
N ASN A 298 -19.08 -7.36 -1.37
CA ASN A 298 -19.81 -7.31 -2.65
C ASN A 298 -20.43 -5.95 -3.06
N CYS A 299 -20.18 -4.84 -2.37
CA CYS A 299 -20.62 -3.53 -2.85
C CYS A 299 -19.58 -2.87 -3.77
N ASP A 300 -19.96 -2.56 -5.00
CA ASP A 300 -19.49 -1.31 -5.60
C ASP A 300 -20.03 -0.21 -4.69
N ASP A 301 -19.12 0.47 -3.97
CA ASP A 301 -19.40 1.49 -2.96
C ASP A 301 -20.22 2.67 -3.53
N ASP A 302 -21.54 2.54 -3.71
CA ASP A 302 -22.41 3.69 -3.99
C ASP A 302 -23.73 3.75 -3.17
N GLU A 303 -24.19 2.74 -2.42
CA GLU A 303 -25.37 2.90 -1.54
C GLU A 303 -25.34 2.09 -0.22
N ASP A 304 -25.54 2.80 0.91
CA ASP A 304 -25.72 2.28 2.27
C ASP A 304 -26.96 1.37 2.37
N THR A 305 -26.80 0.05 2.33
CA THR A 305 -27.87 -0.89 2.75
C THR A 305 -27.33 -2.05 3.60
N ASN A 306 -27.79 -2.11 4.86
CA ASN A 306 -27.29 -3.04 5.89
C ASN A 306 -27.94 -4.43 5.83
N THR A 307 -27.13 -5.50 5.66
CA THR A 307 -27.52 -6.91 5.93
C THR A 307 -26.37 -7.67 6.63
N TYR A 308 -26.68 -8.50 7.65
CA TYR A 308 -25.70 -9.07 8.60
C TYR A 308 -25.37 -10.57 8.36
N PHE A 309 -24.09 -10.96 8.51
CA PHE A 309 -23.59 -12.34 8.37
C PHE A 309 -22.57 -12.72 9.47
N CYS A 310 -22.50 -14.01 9.84
CA CYS A 310 -21.59 -14.54 10.87
C CYS A 310 -20.15 -14.79 10.33
N PRO A 311 -19.08 -14.28 10.97
CA PRO A 311 -17.70 -14.42 10.48
C PRO A 311 -17.04 -15.79 10.74
N GLU A 312 -17.64 -16.66 11.56
CA GLU A 312 -17.13 -18.03 11.77
C GLU A 312 -17.68 -19.05 10.77
N CYS A 313 -18.93 -18.90 10.31
CA CYS A 313 -19.61 -19.89 9.46
C CYS A 313 -20.22 -19.36 8.16
N GLY A 314 -20.34 -18.04 7.98
CA GLY A 314 -20.79 -17.43 6.72
C GLY A 314 -22.31 -17.46 6.45
N MET A 315 -23.16 -17.85 7.41
CA MET A 315 -24.62 -17.85 7.21
C MET A 315 -25.28 -16.46 7.39
N PRO A 316 -26.34 -16.13 6.62
CA PRO A 316 -27.14 -14.90 6.79
C PRO A 316 -27.89 -14.89 8.12
N ILE A 317 -27.79 -13.79 8.87
CA ILE A 317 -28.53 -13.59 10.12
C ILE A 317 -29.77 -12.74 9.79
N LYS A 318 -30.94 -13.39 9.73
CA LYS A 318 -32.21 -12.65 9.71
C LYS A 318 -32.43 -12.00 11.08
N LYS A 319 -32.85 -10.73 11.10
CA LYS A 319 -33.22 -9.99 12.32
C LYS A 319 -34.03 -10.89 13.25
N LEU A 320 -33.49 -11.21 14.43
CA LEU A 320 -34.34 -11.58 15.55
C LEU A 320 -35.11 -10.31 15.90
N ASN A 321 -36.39 -10.26 15.51
CA ASN A 321 -37.31 -9.23 15.97
C ASN A 321 -37.27 -9.24 17.50
N LYS A 322 -36.84 -8.12 18.10
CA LYS A 322 -37.13 -7.83 19.49
C LYS A 322 -38.64 -7.68 19.62
N ASN A 323 -39.29 -8.63 20.27
CA ASN A 323 -40.52 -8.39 21.02
C ASN A 323 -40.35 -9.04 22.40
N CYS A 324 -40.55 -8.20 23.43
CA CYS A 324 -40.38 -8.41 24.87
C CYS A 324 -38.93 -8.45 25.39
#